data_AF-A0A176S360-F1
#
_entry.id   AF-A0A176S360-F1
#
_cell.length_a   1.000
_cell.length_b   1.000
_cell.length_c   1.000
_cell.angle_alpha   90.00
_cell.angle_beta   90.00
_cell.angle_gamma   90.00
#
_symmetry.space_group_name_H-M   'P 1'
#
loop_
_entity.id
_entity.type
_entity.pdbx_description
1 polymer ?
#
loop_
_entity_poly.entity_id
_entity_poly.type
_entity_poly.pdbx_seq_one_letter_code
_entity_poly.pdbx_strand_id
1 'polypeptide(L)' 'MLETEITQRDKKQARYQTEDLGKGVLLEMVSIVGGTFTMGSTDYDRLKPPHSVTVQPFYMGKYPV' A
#
# COMPACT_ATOMS: atom_id res chain seq x y z
N MET A 1 -7.50 8.36 -20.91
CA MET A 1 -6.29 8.31 -20.07
C MET A 1 -6.47 9.35 -18.99
N LEU A 2 -6.58 8.95 -17.72
CA LEU A 2 -6.48 9.90 -16.61
C LEU A 2 -4.99 10.10 -16.34
N GLU A 3 -4.53 11.35 -16.43
CA GLU A 3 -3.20 11.73 -15.98
C GLU A 3 -3.26 11.85 -14.45
N THR A 4 -2.65 10.90 -13.75
CA THR A 4 -2.49 11.03 -12.29
C THR A 4 -1.44 12.10 -12.02
N GLU A 5 -1.87 13.26 -11.55
CA GLU A 5 -0.96 14.32 -11.10
C GLU A 5 -0.47 13.99 -9.68
N ILE A 6 0.85 14.01 -9.48
CA ILE A 6 1.41 13.80 -8.15
C ILE A 6 1.34 15.11 -7.39
N THR A 7 0.35 15.23 -6.51
CA THR A 7 0.10 16.43 -5.69
C THR A 7 1.14 16.64 -4.60
N GLN A 8 1.77 15.57 -4.10
CA GLN A 8 2.84 15.67 -3.10
C GLN A 8 3.79 14.47 -3.15
N ARG A 9 5.10 14.73 -3.02
CA ARG A 9 6.14 13.71 -2.85
C ARG A 9 6.94 13.98 -1.58
N ASP A 10 6.72 13.18 -0.56
CA ASP A 10 7.51 13.22 0.67
C ASP A 10 8.40 11.98 0.79
N LYS A 11 9.66 12.18 1.19
CA LYS A 11 10.52 11.07 1.61
C LYS A 11 10.25 10.76 3.08
N LYS A 12 9.78 9.55 3.35
CA LYS A 12 9.59 9.03 4.72
C LYS A 12 10.41 7.76 4.92
N GLN A 13 10.69 7.43 6.17
CA GLN A 13 11.32 6.17 6.52
C GLN A 13 10.24 5.11 6.77
N ALA A 14 10.48 3.90 6.29
CA ALA A 14 9.65 2.72 6.56
C ALA A 14 10.52 1.68 7.27
N ARG A 15 9.90 0.85 8.12
CA ARG A 15 10.58 -0.29 8.73
C ARG A 15 10.55 -1.47 7.74
N TYR A 16 11.72 -2.01 7.43
CA TYR A 16 11.86 -3.16 6.53
C TYR A 16 11.95 -4.47 7.31
N GLN A 17 11.48 -5.55 6.71
CA GLN A 17 11.62 -6.92 7.21
C GLN A 17 11.93 -7.87 6.06
N THR A 18 12.79 -8.86 6.30
CA THR A 18 13.09 -9.93 5.35
C THR A 18 12.71 -11.26 5.97
N GLU A 19 11.95 -12.06 5.26
CA GLU A 19 11.53 -13.40 5.66
C GLU A 19 12.10 -14.44 4.69
N ASP A 20 12.68 -15.53 5.22
CA ASP A 20 13.17 -16.65 4.42
C ASP A 20 12.04 -17.66 4.22
N LEU A 21 11.57 -17.81 2.98
CA LEU A 21 10.51 -18.74 2.60
C LEU A 21 11.05 -20.14 2.25
N GLY A 22 12.36 -20.35 2.41
CA GLY A 22 13.08 -21.57 2.06
C GLY A 22 13.55 -21.59 0.61
N LYS A 23 14.39 -22.58 0.29
CA LYS A 23 14.96 -22.78 -1.06
C LYS A 23 15.71 -21.56 -1.63
N GLY A 24 16.25 -20.71 -0.75
CA GLY A 24 16.95 -19.50 -1.13
C GLY A 24 16.04 -18.32 -1.52
N VAL A 25 14.74 -18.41 -1.25
CA VAL A 25 13.78 -17.33 -1.53
C VAL A 25 13.65 -16.42 -0.31
N LEU A 26 14.04 -15.15 -0.48
CA LEU A 26 13.89 -14.12 0.54
C LEU A 26 12.76 -13.15 0.14
N LEU A 27 11.76 -13.02 1.02
CA LEU A 27 10.68 -12.06 0.87
C LEU A 27 11.02 -10.76 1.61
N GLU A 28 11.31 -9.71 0.86
CA GLU A 28 11.46 -8.35 1.42
C GLU A 28 10.11 -7.66 1.56
N MET A 29 9.85 -7.10 2.74
CA MET A 29 8.61 -6.43 3.09
C MET A 29 8.85 -5.09 3.75
N VAL A 30 7.85 -4.21 3.63
CA VAL A 30 7.76 -2.93 4.33
C VAL A 30 6.62 -2.95 5.33
N SER A 31 6.85 -2.41 6.52
CA SER A 31 5.82 -2.21 7.53
C SER A 31 4.97 -1.00 7.17
N ILE A 32 3.67 -1.21 7.14
CA ILE A 32 2.65 -0.18 7.01
C ILE A 32 2.03 0.01 8.38
N VAL A 33 2.07 1.24 8.89
CA VAL A 33 1.64 1.59 10.26
C VAL A 33 0.12 1.43 10.46
N GLY A 34 -0.63 1.16 9.39
CA GLY A 34 -2.09 1.12 9.41
C GLY A 34 -2.70 2.52 9.49
N GLY A 35 -3.98 2.60 9.83
CA GLY A 35 -4.74 3.84 9.94
C GLY A 35 -6.05 3.81 9.17
N THR A 36 -6.70 4.96 9.08
CA THR A 36 -7.97 5.12 8.37
C THR A 36 -7.75 5.95 7.10
N PHE A 37 -8.23 5.46 5.97
CA PHE A 37 -8.14 6.14 4.67
C PHE A 37 -9.44 6.00 3.88
N THR A 38 -9.66 6.91 2.94
CA THR A 38 -10.78 6.81 2.00
C THR A 38 -10.38 5.91 0.84
N MET A 39 -11.09 4.79 0.66
CA MET A 39 -10.91 3.87 -0.47
C MET A 39 -12.06 4.03 -1.46
N GLY A 40 -11.76 3.88 -2.75
CA GLY A 40 -12.73 4.06 -3.84
C GLY A 40 -12.58 5.40 -4.56
N SER A 41 -13.47 5.68 -5.51
CA SER A 41 -13.45 6.92 -6.31
C SER A 41 -14.86 7.30 -6.74
N THR A 42 -15.09 8.59 -6.96
CA THR A 42 -16.30 9.16 -7.56
C THR A 42 -16.30 9.12 -9.09
N ASP A 43 -15.20 8.75 -9.73
CA ASP A 43 -15.04 8.90 -11.18
C ASP A 43 -15.52 7.67 -11.95
N TYR A 44 -15.57 6.52 -11.28
CA TYR A 44 -15.92 5.24 -11.90
C TYR A 44 -16.98 4.52 -11.07
N ASP A 45 -18.10 4.14 -11.70
CA ASP A 45 -19.23 3.51 -11.00
C ASP A 45 -18.85 2.23 -10.25
N ARG A 46 -17.92 1.44 -10.79
CA ARG A 46 -17.40 0.22 -10.12
C ARG A 46 -16.56 0.49 -8.86
N LEU A 47 -16.11 1.74 -8.65
CA LEU A 47 -15.28 2.16 -7.51
C LEU A 47 -16.06 3.03 -6.51
N LYS A 48 -17.34 3.31 -6.79
CA LYS A 48 -18.23 4.10 -5.94
C LYS A 48 -18.92 3.24 -4.88
N PRO A 49 -19.34 3.85 -3.76
CA PRO A 49 -18.91 5.16 -3.29
C PRO A 49 -17.53 5.06 -2.60
N PRO A 50 -16.75 6.16 -2.57
CA PRO A 50 -15.63 6.26 -1.65
C PRO A 50 -16.12 6.05 -0.21
N HIS A 51 -15.39 5.25 0.58
CA HIS A 51 -15.74 4.95 1.97
C HIS A 51 -14.49 4.84 2.84
N SER A 52 -14.66 5.11 4.14
CA SER A 52 -13.56 5.04 5.11
C SER A 52 -13.24 3.59 5.46
N VAL A 53 -11.97 3.23 5.32
CA VAL A 53 -11.43 1.91 5.66
C VAL A 53 -10.38 2.08 6.75
N THR A 54 -10.51 1.32 7.83
CA THR A 54 -9.50 1.24 8.90
C THR A 54 -8.78 -0.08 8.80
N VAL A 55 -7.45 -0.03 8.68
CA VAL A 55 -6.59 -1.22 8.67
C VAL A 55 -5.64 -1.18 9.86
N GLN A 56 -5.41 -2.35 10.46
CA GLN A 56 -4.37 -2.54 11.47
C GLN A 56 -2.99 -2.50 10.81
N PRO A 57 -1.90 -2.25 11.58
CA PRO A 57 -0.55 -2.34 11.05
C PRO A 57 -0.27 -3.70 10.41
N PHE A 58 0.42 -3.73 9.28
CA PHE A 58 0.72 -4.96 8.54
C PHE A 58 2.00 -4.83 7.71
N TYR A 59 2.48 -5.93 7.14
CA TYR A 59 3.61 -5.96 6.22
C TYR A 59 3.13 -6.18 4.77
N MET A 60 3.74 -5.47 3.83
CA MET A 60 3.49 -5.63 2.39
C MET A 60 4.79 -5.92 1.66
N GLY A 61 4.76 -6.81 0.66
CA GLY A 61 5.90 -7.08 -0.20
C GLY A 61 6.45 -5.81 -0.83
N LYS A 62 7.77 -5.65 -0.79
CA LYS A 62 8.46 -4.47 -1.33
C LYS A 62 8.34 -4.37 -2.86
N TYR A 63 8.17 -5.51 -3.52
CA TYR A 63 8.09 -5.63 -4.98
C TYR A 63 6.90 -6.51 -5.38
N PRO A 64 6.26 -6.25 -6.55
CA PRO A 64 5.29 -7.18 -7.14
C PRO A 64 5.98 -8.48 -7.55
N VAL A 65 5.20 -9.56 -7.65
CA VAL A 65 5.64 -10.89 -8.09
C VAL A 65 5.35 -11.06 -9.58
#